data_AF-A0A3C1VL32-F1
#
_entry.id   AF-A0A3C1VL32-F1
#
_cell.length_a   1.000
_cell.length_b   1.000
_cell.length_c   1.000
_cell.angle_alpha   90.00
_cell.angle_beta   90.00
_cell.angle_gamma   90.00
#
_symmetry.space_group_name_H-M   'P 1'
#
loop_
_entity.id
_entity.type
_entity.pdbx_description
1 polymer ?
#
loop_
_entity_poly.entity_id
_entity_poly.type
_entity_poly.pdbx_seq_one_letter_code
_entity_poly.pdbx_strand_id
1 'polypeptide(L)'
;EGLKNTIFVESQATFNIFKSAYKNADELGVDRFLAMIATINQYPDQTRLIVDAGSALTFDLVLADGTHQGGLIMPGLGKLRRSFDQFCTESQQLHNHKLADNTSDAWACGTGQMFTSVINAQIEHYLDEFGDLVVVLSGGDSKLLALRLSHAVKLQPNLVLEGLSIYAQTLTA
;
A
#
# COMPACT_ATOMS: atom_id res chain seq x y z
N GLU A 1 -19.79 10.20 -26.45
CA GLU A 1 -19.66 8.89 -27.13
C GLU A 1 -18.74 8.03 -26.29
N GLY A 2 -19.19 6.85 -25.86
CA GLY A 2 -18.44 5.99 -24.93
C GLY A 2 -17.23 5.32 -25.59
N LEU A 3 -16.24 4.94 -24.78
CA LEU A 3 -15.08 4.16 -25.21
C LEU A 3 -15.55 2.78 -25.70
N LYS A 4 -15.61 2.60 -27.04
CA LYS A 4 -15.91 1.30 -27.66
C LYS A 4 -14.75 0.33 -27.35
N ASN A 5 -15.06 -0.93 -27.06
CA ASN A 5 -14.10 -2.00 -26.73
C ASN A 5 -13.25 -1.75 -25.47
N THR A 6 -13.88 -1.29 -24.38
CA THR A 6 -13.21 -1.15 -23.07
C THR A 6 -13.41 -2.42 -22.25
N ILE A 7 -12.31 -2.95 -21.70
CA ILE A 7 -12.34 -4.00 -20.70
C ILE A 7 -12.01 -3.35 -19.35
N PHE A 8 -12.89 -3.53 -18.38
CA PHE A 8 -12.63 -3.12 -17.01
C PHE A 8 -11.95 -4.28 -16.29
N VAL A 9 -10.91 -3.96 -15.51
CA VAL A 9 -10.27 -4.97 -14.66
C VAL A 9 -11.18 -5.25 -13.47
N GLU A 10 -11.33 -6.53 -13.18
CA GLU A 10 -12.00 -7.02 -11.98
C GLU A 10 -11.01 -7.84 -11.16
N SER A 11 -11.10 -7.74 -9.84
CA SER A 11 -10.32 -8.58 -8.94
C SER A 11 -10.77 -10.03 -9.06
N GLN A 12 -9.81 -10.95 -9.17
CA GLN A 12 -10.08 -12.37 -9.41
C GLN A 12 -9.63 -13.22 -8.22
N ALA A 13 -10.33 -14.33 -7.97
CA ALA A 13 -9.93 -15.28 -6.93
C ALA A 13 -8.54 -15.88 -7.20
N THR A 14 -8.21 -16.05 -8.49
CA THR A 14 -6.92 -16.53 -8.96
C THR A 14 -6.47 -15.75 -10.20
N PHE A 15 -5.19 -15.42 -10.30
CA PHE A 15 -4.59 -14.83 -11.51
C PHE A 15 -3.12 -15.26 -11.62
N ASN A 16 -2.75 -16.02 -12.64
CA ASN A 16 -1.47 -16.73 -12.69
C ASN A 16 -1.26 -17.55 -11.39
N ILE A 17 -0.25 -17.21 -10.58
CA ILE A 17 -0.02 -17.85 -9.28
C ILE A 17 -0.72 -17.14 -8.11
N PHE A 18 -1.26 -15.94 -8.33
CA PHE A 18 -1.99 -15.20 -7.29
C PHE A 18 -3.22 -16.00 -6.85
N LYS A 19 -3.44 -16.08 -5.53
CA LYS A 19 -4.65 -16.65 -4.92
C LYS A 19 -5.14 -15.68 -3.85
N SER A 20 -6.39 -15.23 -3.96
CA SER A 20 -6.97 -14.25 -3.03
C SER A 20 -7.32 -14.87 -1.68
N ALA A 21 -7.07 -14.13 -0.58
CA ALA A 21 -7.60 -14.44 0.75
C ALA A 21 -9.09 -14.12 0.90
N TYR A 22 -9.64 -13.22 0.07
CA TYR A 22 -11.04 -12.84 0.16
C TYR A 22 -11.94 -14.00 -0.29
N LYS A 23 -12.99 -14.28 0.50
CA LYS A 23 -14.02 -15.26 0.11
C LYS A 23 -14.69 -14.88 -1.21
N ASN A 24 -14.97 -13.59 -1.35
CA ASN A 24 -15.55 -12.96 -2.53
C ASN A 24 -14.49 -12.04 -3.13
N ALA A 25 -13.86 -12.45 -4.23
CA ALA A 25 -12.71 -11.74 -4.77
C ALA A 25 -13.04 -10.34 -5.32
N ASP A 26 -14.29 -10.11 -5.68
CA ASP A 26 -14.85 -8.82 -6.11
C ASP A 26 -14.88 -7.77 -4.99
N GLU A 27 -14.82 -8.18 -3.71
CA GLU A 27 -14.67 -7.26 -2.58
C GLU A 27 -13.24 -6.71 -2.42
N LEU A 28 -12.25 -7.34 -3.07
CA LEU A 28 -10.87 -6.84 -3.10
C LEU A 28 -10.79 -5.65 -4.06
N GLY A 29 -10.26 -4.52 -3.58
CA GLY A 29 -9.97 -3.36 -4.42
C GLY A 29 -9.08 -3.73 -5.62
N VAL A 30 -9.50 -3.32 -6.82
CA VAL A 30 -8.79 -3.62 -8.08
C VAL A 30 -7.38 -3.04 -8.08
N ASP A 31 -7.18 -1.87 -7.48
CA ASP A 31 -5.87 -1.26 -7.27
C ASP A 31 -4.93 -2.15 -6.43
N ARG A 32 -5.41 -2.70 -5.32
CA ARG A 32 -4.65 -3.63 -4.47
C ARG A 32 -4.35 -4.94 -5.20
N PHE A 33 -5.33 -5.48 -5.92
CA PHE A 33 -5.14 -6.67 -6.76
C PHE A 33 -4.02 -6.46 -7.80
N LEU A 34 -4.07 -5.36 -8.54
CA LEU A 34 -3.05 -5.03 -9.54
C LEU A 34 -1.67 -4.80 -8.91
N ALA A 35 -1.62 -4.15 -7.75
CA ALA A 35 -0.36 -3.98 -7.02
C ALA A 35 0.27 -5.32 -6.63
N MET A 36 -0.54 -6.28 -6.15
CA MET A 36 -0.07 -7.63 -5.84
C MET A 36 0.42 -8.37 -7.09
N ILE A 37 -0.28 -8.28 -8.22
CA ILE A 37 0.18 -8.86 -9.50
C ILE A 37 1.54 -8.31 -9.90
N ALA A 38 1.73 -6.98 -9.81
CA ALA A 38 2.99 -6.34 -10.15
C ALA A 38 4.14 -6.87 -9.28
N THR A 39 3.94 -6.95 -7.96
CA THR A 39 4.99 -7.43 -7.05
C THR A 39 5.29 -8.93 -7.21
N ILE A 40 4.27 -9.75 -7.55
CA ILE A 40 4.48 -11.15 -7.91
C ILE A 40 5.43 -11.27 -9.10
N ASN A 41 5.20 -10.46 -10.14
CA ASN A 41 6.01 -10.47 -11.36
C ASN A 41 7.43 -9.92 -11.13
N GLN A 42 7.57 -8.86 -10.33
CA GLN A 42 8.87 -8.23 -10.07
C GLN A 42 9.80 -9.06 -9.17
N TYR A 43 9.23 -9.77 -8.19
CA TYR A 43 9.98 -10.50 -7.17
C TYR A 43 9.55 -11.96 -7.12
N PRO A 44 9.80 -12.77 -8.17
CA PRO A 44 9.41 -14.18 -8.16
C PRO A 44 10.01 -14.93 -6.96
N ASP A 45 9.29 -15.95 -6.49
CA ASP A 45 9.69 -16.85 -5.40
C ASP A 45 9.99 -16.19 -4.03
N GLN A 46 9.49 -14.97 -3.81
CA GLN A 46 9.69 -14.22 -2.56
C GLN A 46 8.37 -13.85 -1.90
N THR A 47 8.33 -13.88 -0.57
CA THR A 47 7.25 -13.27 0.20
C THR A 47 7.33 -11.75 0.06
N ARG A 48 6.20 -11.08 -0.13
CA ARG A 48 6.10 -9.65 -0.39
C ARG A 48 5.12 -9.01 0.57
N LEU A 49 5.54 -7.92 1.23
CA LEU A 49 4.66 -7.02 1.96
C LEU A 49 4.51 -5.75 1.12
N ILE A 50 3.31 -5.51 0.60
CA ILE A 50 2.99 -4.35 -0.21
C ILE A 50 2.39 -3.29 0.71
N VAL A 51 3.00 -2.11 0.76
CA VAL A 51 2.53 -0.94 1.49
C VAL A 51 2.18 0.13 0.45
N ASP A 52 0.91 0.47 0.30
CA ASP A 52 0.47 1.56 -0.58
C ASP A 52 -0.02 2.75 0.27
N ALA A 53 0.67 3.88 0.17
CA ALA A 53 0.42 5.07 0.96
C ALA A 53 -0.09 6.22 0.08
N GLY A 54 -1.41 6.35 0.00
CA GLY A 54 -2.09 7.41 -0.75
C GLY A 54 -3.37 7.87 -0.06
N SER A 55 -4.50 7.84 -0.77
CA SER A 55 -5.80 8.20 -0.18
C SER A 55 -6.19 7.30 1.00
N ALA A 56 -5.80 6.03 0.93
CA ALA A 56 -5.76 5.09 2.04
C ALA A 56 -4.30 4.67 2.25
N LEU A 57 -4.00 4.19 3.46
CA LEU A 57 -2.81 3.39 3.71
C LEU A 57 -3.26 1.93 3.70
N THR A 58 -2.68 1.12 2.81
CA THR A 58 -2.99 -0.32 2.75
C THR A 58 -1.74 -1.16 2.94
N PHE A 59 -1.96 -2.34 3.50
CA PHE A 59 -0.97 -3.41 3.60
C PHE A 59 -1.55 -4.64 2.93
N ASP A 60 -0.78 -5.36 2.15
CA ASP A 60 -1.14 -6.66 1.57
C ASP A 60 0.06 -7.60 1.68
N LEU A 61 -0.13 -8.79 2.26
CA LEU A 61 0.94 -9.78 2.39
C LEU A 61 0.70 -10.91 1.39
N VAL A 62 1.66 -11.16 0.52
CA VAL A 62 1.61 -12.24 -0.49
C VAL A 62 2.81 -13.15 -0.32
N LEU A 63 2.55 -14.43 -0.07
CA LEU A 63 3.62 -15.42 0.08
C LEU A 63 4.34 -15.70 -1.25
N ALA A 64 5.51 -16.34 -1.16
CA ALA A 64 6.31 -16.73 -2.33
C ALA A 64 5.50 -17.52 -3.38
N ASP A 65 4.58 -18.37 -2.94
CA ASP A 65 3.72 -19.21 -3.80
C ASP A 65 2.52 -18.46 -4.42
N GLY A 66 2.41 -17.15 -4.20
CA GLY A 66 1.34 -16.29 -4.70
C GLY A 66 0.10 -16.24 -3.82
N THR A 67 0.09 -16.93 -2.67
CA THR A 67 -1.05 -16.90 -1.74
C THR A 67 -1.09 -15.56 -0.99
N HIS A 68 -2.12 -14.76 -1.26
CA HIS A 68 -2.44 -13.56 -0.48
C HIS A 68 -2.94 -13.99 0.91
N GLN A 69 -2.39 -13.41 1.97
CA GLN A 69 -2.78 -13.68 3.36
C GLN A 69 -3.83 -12.69 3.90
N GLY A 70 -4.30 -11.76 3.06
CA GLY A 70 -5.12 -10.64 3.46
C GLY A 70 -4.29 -9.39 3.69
N GLY A 71 -4.95 -8.38 4.26
CA GLY A 71 -4.35 -7.08 4.40
C GLY A 71 -5.11 -6.12 5.30
N LEU A 72 -4.56 -4.92 5.45
CA LEU A 72 -5.07 -3.86 6.31
C LEU A 72 -5.44 -2.65 5.46
N ILE A 73 -6.47 -1.92 5.88
CA ILE A 73 -6.86 -0.63 5.29
C ILE A 73 -7.00 0.39 6.41
N MET A 74 -6.29 1.51 6.28
CA MET A 74 -6.30 2.62 7.22
C MET A 74 -6.49 3.95 6.46
N PRO A 75 -6.90 5.04 7.12
CA PRO A 75 -6.89 6.36 6.51
C PRO A 75 -5.48 6.73 6.06
N GLY A 76 -5.35 7.22 4.82
CA GLY A 76 -4.11 7.85 4.37
C GLY A 76 -3.84 9.14 5.14
N LEU A 77 -2.59 9.62 5.13
CA LEU A 77 -2.16 10.74 5.97
C LEU A 77 -3.00 12.01 5.75
N GLY A 78 -3.30 12.34 4.50
CA GLY A 78 -4.15 13.49 4.17
C GLY A 78 -5.57 13.36 4.71
N LYS A 79 -6.20 12.17 4.58
CA LYS A 79 -7.54 11.92 5.14
C LYS A 79 -7.51 11.99 6.66
N LEU A 80 -6.50 11.39 7.27
CA LEU A 80 -6.30 11.43 8.71
C LEU A 80 -6.21 12.88 9.21
N ARG A 81 -5.40 13.71 8.55
CA ARG A 81 -5.19 15.11 8.95
C ARG A 81 -6.40 16.01 8.75
N ARG A 82 -7.32 15.63 7.87
CA ARG A 82 -8.62 16.29 7.67
C ARG A 82 -9.75 15.73 8.54
N SER A 83 -9.48 14.74 9.40
CA SER A 83 -10.55 14.08 10.17
C SER A 83 -11.17 14.96 11.26
N PHE A 84 -10.51 16.05 11.65
CA PHE A 84 -11.03 17.05 12.58
C PHE A 84 -11.02 18.43 11.93
N ASP A 85 -12.20 19.05 11.82
CA ASP A 85 -12.34 20.35 11.16
C ASP A 85 -11.57 21.46 11.88
N GLN A 86 -11.53 21.44 13.22
CA GLN A 86 -10.95 22.52 14.03
C GLN A 86 -9.43 22.68 13.84
N PHE A 87 -8.72 21.60 13.55
CA PHE A 87 -7.26 21.59 13.40
C PHE A 87 -6.82 20.81 12.16
N CYS A 88 -7.68 20.79 11.14
CA CYS A 88 -7.40 20.27 9.81
C CYS A 88 -6.09 20.84 9.25
N THR A 89 -5.31 20.01 8.55
CA THR A 89 -4.10 20.47 7.85
C THR A 89 -3.83 19.68 6.57
N GLU A 90 -3.37 20.39 5.55
CA GLU A 90 -2.85 19.82 4.29
C GLU A 90 -1.34 19.60 4.34
N SER A 91 -0.70 19.87 5.49
CA SER A 91 0.72 19.58 5.66
C SER A 91 0.98 18.11 5.36
N GLN A 92 2.10 17.85 4.68
CA GLN A 92 2.62 16.50 4.48
C GLN A 92 3.79 16.20 5.43
N GLN A 93 4.17 17.13 6.31
CA GLN A 93 5.37 16.99 7.13
C GLN A 93 5.31 15.79 8.07
N LEU A 94 6.25 14.85 7.93
CA LEU A 94 6.48 13.79 8.90
C LEU A 94 7.51 14.29 9.92
N HIS A 95 7.06 14.94 11.01
CA HIS A 95 7.98 15.38 12.06
C HIS A 95 8.44 14.19 12.89
N ASN A 96 9.75 14.09 13.15
CA ASN A 96 10.30 13.04 14.01
C ASN A 96 10.20 13.47 15.47
N HIS A 97 9.48 12.68 16.28
CA HIS A 97 9.55 12.62 17.75
C HIS A 97 9.51 13.97 18.48
N LYS A 98 8.91 15.00 17.86
CA LYS A 98 8.76 16.32 18.43
C LYS A 98 7.41 16.40 19.11
N LEU A 99 7.41 16.74 20.41
CA LEU A 99 6.22 17.23 21.09
C LEU A 99 6.04 18.71 20.78
N ALA A 100 4.79 19.15 20.70
CA ALA A 100 4.43 20.53 20.40
C ALA A 100 3.68 21.17 21.57
N ASP A 101 3.77 22.49 21.65
CA ASP A 101 3.15 23.34 22.66
C ASP A 101 1.92 24.10 22.14
N ASN A 102 1.48 23.81 20.91
CA ASN A 102 0.29 24.36 20.28
C ASN A 102 -0.51 23.28 19.53
N THR A 103 -1.82 23.48 19.40
CA THR A 103 -2.76 22.48 18.86
C THR A 103 -2.45 22.08 17.41
N SER A 104 -2.13 23.04 16.55
CA SER A 104 -1.85 22.79 15.14
C SER A 104 -0.64 21.87 14.96
N ASP A 105 0.45 22.20 15.63
CA ASP A 105 1.68 21.40 15.55
C ASP A 105 1.54 20.08 16.30
N ALA A 106 0.81 20.04 17.42
CA ALA A 106 0.53 18.79 18.14
C ALA A 106 -0.23 17.80 17.26
N TRP A 107 -1.21 18.29 16.50
CA TRP A 107 -1.94 17.50 15.51
C TRP A 107 -1.04 17.03 14.36
N ALA A 108 -0.28 17.93 13.74
CA ALA A 108 0.60 17.60 12.63
C ALA A 108 1.69 16.61 13.03
N CYS A 109 2.33 16.82 14.20
CA CYS A 109 3.36 15.93 14.75
C CYS A 109 2.78 14.58 15.16
N GLY A 110 1.65 14.57 15.88
CA GLY A 110 1.00 13.33 16.33
C GLY A 110 0.55 12.44 15.17
N THR A 111 -0.12 13.02 14.17
CA THR A 111 -0.55 12.28 12.97
C THR A 111 0.62 11.76 12.15
N GLY A 112 1.69 12.55 11.98
CA GLY A 112 2.88 12.12 11.26
C GLY A 112 3.64 11.00 11.98
N GLN A 113 3.76 11.08 13.31
CA GLN A 113 4.37 10.04 14.12
C GLN A 113 3.53 8.76 14.11
N MET A 114 2.21 8.86 14.29
CA MET A 114 1.31 7.72 14.22
C MET A 114 1.43 7.00 12.88
N PHE A 115 1.41 7.75 11.77
CA PHE A 115 1.47 7.20 10.41
C PHE A 115 2.81 6.52 10.10
N THR A 116 3.92 7.12 10.51
CA THR A 116 5.26 6.49 10.33
C THR A 116 5.43 5.27 11.23
N SER A 117 4.97 5.37 12.49
CA SER A 117 5.14 4.30 13.48
C SER A 117 4.33 3.06 13.13
N VAL A 118 3.09 3.22 12.63
CA VAL A 118 2.29 2.07 12.22
C VAL A 118 2.93 1.33 11.05
N ILE A 119 3.51 2.03 10.06
CA ILE A 119 4.18 1.38 8.93
C ILE A 119 5.42 0.62 9.41
N ASN A 120 6.27 1.24 10.23
CA ASN A 120 7.44 0.55 10.79
C ASN A 120 7.04 -0.68 11.62
N ALA A 121 6.05 -0.55 12.50
CA ALA A 121 5.61 -1.65 13.35
C ALA A 121 5.03 -2.82 12.56
N GLN A 122 4.28 -2.56 11.48
CA GLN A 122 3.76 -3.62 10.61
C GLN A 122 4.89 -4.29 9.82
N ILE A 123 5.85 -3.53 9.30
CA ILE A 123 7.02 -4.11 8.61
C ILE A 123 7.81 -5.02 9.56
N GLU A 124 8.12 -4.53 10.77
CA GLU A 124 8.82 -5.29 11.80
C GLU A 124 8.06 -6.56 12.17
N HIS A 125 6.76 -6.45 12.43
CA HIS A 125 5.91 -7.60 12.76
C HIS A 125 5.95 -8.70 11.70
N TYR A 126 5.82 -8.35 10.42
CA TYR A 126 5.82 -9.36 9.35
C TYR A 126 7.22 -9.89 9.03
N LEU A 127 8.28 -9.09 9.22
CA LEU A 127 9.66 -9.60 9.16
C LEU A 127 9.93 -10.63 10.26
N ASP A 128 9.43 -10.37 11.49
CA ASP A 128 9.58 -11.30 12.60
C ASP A 128 8.78 -12.60 12.38
N GLU A 129 7.58 -12.50 11.80
CA GLU A 129 6.71 -13.66 11.56
C GLU A 129 7.17 -14.53 10.38
N PHE A 130 7.55 -13.91 9.25
CA PHE A 130 7.83 -14.63 8.00
C PHE A 130 9.32 -14.71 7.63
N GLY A 131 10.19 -14.02 8.38
CA GLY A 131 11.62 -13.94 8.08
C GLY A 131 11.90 -12.99 6.92
N ASP A 132 12.59 -13.48 5.87
CA ASP A 132 12.97 -12.64 4.74
C ASP A 132 11.77 -12.37 3.81
N LEU A 133 11.44 -11.09 3.64
CA LEU A 133 10.39 -10.65 2.72
C LEU A 133 10.79 -9.34 2.03
N VAL A 134 10.25 -9.13 0.84
CA VAL A 134 10.40 -7.88 0.11
C VAL A 134 9.34 -6.90 0.56
N VAL A 135 9.76 -5.80 1.19
CA VAL A 135 8.86 -4.68 1.48
C VAL A 135 8.80 -3.76 0.27
N VAL A 136 7.62 -3.65 -0.35
CA VAL A 136 7.35 -2.76 -1.48
C VAL A 136 6.56 -1.56 -0.98
N LEU A 137 7.00 -0.35 -1.32
CA LEU A 137 6.33 0.89 -0.94
C LEU A 137 5.88 1.65 -2.18
N SER A 138 4.58 1.94 -2.26
CA SER A 138 3.92 2.67 -3.36
C SER A 138 3.06 3.81 -2.81
N GLY A 139 2.50 4.61 -3.72
CA GLY A 139 1.51 5.64 -3.42
C GLY A 139 2.07 7.06 -3.41
N GLY A 140 1.19 8.05 -3.30
CA GLY A 140 1.55 9.47 -3.37
C GLY A 140 2.51 9.92 -2.26
N ASP A 141 2.41 9.31 -1.08
CA ASP A 141 3.20 9.68 0.10
C ASP A 141 4.51 8.86 0.22
N SER A 142 4.71 7.89 -0.67
CA SER A 142 5.79 6.90 -0.63
C SER A 142 7.21 7.49 -0.58
N LYS A 143 7.49 8.51 -1.39
CA LYS A 143 8.81 9.15 -1.44
C LYS A 143 9.19 9.80 -0.11
N LEU A 144 8.22 10.41 0.55
CA LEU A 144 8.43 11.05 1.84
C LEU A 144 8.62 10.02 2.94
N LEU A 145 7.81 8.96 2.92
CA LEU A 145 7.90 7.85 3.86
C LEU A 145 9.23 7.12 3.75
N ALA A 146 9.72 6.85 2.54
CA ALA A 146 10.99 6.14 2.31
C ALA A 146 12.19 6.79 3.02
N LEU A 147 12.14 8.10 3.31
CA LEU A 147 13.17 8.82 4.06
C LEU A 147 13.08 8.64 5.59
N ARG A 148 12.01 8.03 6.08
CA ARG A 148 11.65 7.95 7.51
C ARG A 148 11.43 6.53 8.02
N LEU A 149 11.28 5.56 7.13
CA LEU A 149 11.14 4.16 7.54
C LEU A 149 12.48 3.61 8.04
N SER A 150 12.40 2.75 9.06
CA SER A 150 13.56 2.12 9.70
C SER A 150 14.08 0.92 8.92
N HIS A 151 13.30 0.43 7.96
CA HIS A 151 13.59 -0.77 7.16
C HIS A 151 13.82 -0.41 5.71
N ALA A 152 14.64 -1.22 5.03
CA ALA A 152 14.83 -1.08 3.59
C ALA A 152 13.52 -1.40 2.85
N VAL A 153 13.13 -0.52 1.92
CA VAL A 153 11.93 -0.68 1.10
C VAL A 153 12.27 -0.54 -0.37
N LYS A 154 11.51 -1.24 -1.22
CA LYS A 154 11.52 -1.07 -2.67
C LYS A 154 10.46 -0.04 -3.06
N LEU A 155 10.90 1.18 -3.38
CA LEU A 155 10.00 2.24 -3.82
C LEU A 155 9.51 1.95 -5.25
N GLN A 156 8.19 1.85 -5.43
CA GLN A 156 7.54 1.53 -6.71
C GLN A 156 6.41 2.53 -7.01
N PRO A 157 6.70 3.70 -7.61
CA PRO A 157 5.71 4.77 -7.78
C PRO A 157 4.55 4.43 -8.75
N ASN A 158 4.76 3.50 -9.67
CA ASN A 158 3.80 3.16 -10.74
C ASN A 158 3.19 1.77 -10.54
N LEU A 159 3.23 1.22 -9.32
CA LEU A 159 2.95 -0.19 -9.05
C LEU A 159 1.61 -0.68 -9.60
N VAL A 160 0.54 0.09 -9.43
CA VAL A 160 -0.80 -0.23 -9.96
C VAL A 160 -0.82 -0.23 -11.48
N LEU A 161 -0.14 0.72 -12.13
CA LEU A 161 -0.07 0.83 -13.59
C LEU A 161 0.73 -0.32 -14.20
N GLU A 162 1.79 -0.76 -13.52
CA GLU A 162 2.57 -1.93 -13.93
C GLU A 162 1.73 -3.21 -13.83
N GLY A 163 0.97 -3.36 -12.73
CA GLY A 163 0.01 -4.44 -12.58
C GLY A 163 -1.03 -4.45 -13.69
N LEU A 164 -1.58 -3.28 -14.02
CA LEU A 164 -2.52 -3.13 -15.13
C LEU A 164 -1.90 -3.54 -16.47
N SER A 165 -0.64 -3.17 -16.72
CA SER A 165 0.07 -3.56 -17.94
C SER A 165 0.24 -5.07 -18.04
N ILE A 166 0.61 -5.73 -16.94
CA ILE A 166 0.73 -7.20 -16.86
C ILE A 166 -0.63 -7.85 -17.12
N TYR A 167 -1.69 -7.36 -16.47
CA TYR A 167 -3.05 -7.87 -16.69
C TYR A 167 -3.50 -7.70 -18.13
N ALA A 168 -3.25 -6.54 -18.75
CA ALA A 168 -3.66 -6.28 -20.13
C ALA A 168 -2.98 -7.21 -21.13
N GLN A 169 -1.72 -7.60 -20.90
CA GLN A 169 -1.00 -8.52 -21.78
C GLN A 169 -1.66 -9.91 -21.84
N THR A 170 -2.32 -10.36 -20.77
CA THR A 170 -3.05 -11.64 -20.76
C THR A 170 -4.37 -11.60 -21.53
N LEU A 171 -4.89 -10.41 -21.87
CA LEU A 171 -6.11 -10.25 -22.68
C LEU A 171 -5.82 -10.28 -24.18
N THR A 172 -4.56 -10.14 -24.56
CA THR A 172 -4.10 -10.06 -25.96
C THR A 172 -3.45 -11.35 -26.47
N ALA A 173 -3.36 -12.37 -25.61
CA ALA A 173 -2.91 -13.72 -25.94
C ALA A 173 -4.10 -14.63 -26.30
#